data_AF-E9DUX7-F1
#
_entry.id   AF-E9DUX7-F1
#
_cell.length_a   1.000
_cell.length_b   1.000
_cell.length_c   1.000
_cell.angle_alpha   90.00
_cell.angle_beta   90.00
_cell.angle_gamma   90.00
#
_symmetry.space_group_name_H-M   'P 1'
#
loop_
_entity.id
_entity.type
_entity.pdbx_description
1 polymer ?
#
loop_
_entity_poly.entity_id
_entity_poly.type
_entity_poly.pdbx_seq_one_letter_code
_entity_poly.pdbx_strand_id
1 'polypeptide(L)'
;MVLRYTTRLPPPTLIQAQPADEGQTQGRDLDPTKYKELLINADRIIHNAWPVNFIISVSSFKPHIRGAHHLVDFCSKASKRVPIIFISSASTASSWSSNELMPERQLSDLGLAQMGYGQSKLAGSLILDAAAEM
;
A
#
# COMPACT_ATOMS: atom_id res chain seq x y z
N MET A 1 -0.31 7.59 -12.85
CA MET A 1 -1.74 7.66 -12.49
C MET A 1 -2.07 9.08 -12.07
N VAL A 2 -2.90 9.81 -12.83
CA VAL A 2 -3.41 11.13 -12.44
C VAL A 2 -4.81 10.91 -11.90
N LEU A 3 -5.00 11.03 -10.58
CA LEU A 3 -6.33 11.00 -9.97
C LEU A 3 -7.02 12.33 -10.23
N ARG A 4 -7.94 12.36 -11.20
CA ARG A 4 -8.86 13.48 -11.39
C ARG A 4 -10.06 13.27 -10.47
N TYR A 5 -10.20 14.11 -9.46
CA TYR A 5 -11.39 14.12 -8.60
C TYR A 5 -12.53 14.81 -9.33
N THR A 6 -13.65 14.10 -9.48
CA THR A 6 -14.93 14.70 -9.83
C THR A 6 -15.90 14.36 -8.70
N THR A 7 -16.69 15.35 -8.26
CA THR A 7 -17.70 15.32 -7.19
C THR A 7 -17.30 15.82 -5.79
N ARG A 8 -18.31 16.41 -5.13
CA ARG A 8 -18.29 17.13 -3.84
C ARG A 8 -18.04 16.17 -2.66
N LEU A 9 -16.84 15.64 -2.54
CA LEU A 9 -16.41 14.97 -1.32
C LEU A 9 -15.77 15.99 -0.36
N PRO A 10 -15.91 15.82 0.96
CA PRO A 10 -15.09 16.57 1.91
C PRO A 10 -13.60 16.40 1.57
N PRO A 11 -12.77 17.42 1.81
CA PRO A 11 -11.36 17.38 1.47
C PRO A 11 -10.71 16.13 2.09
N PRO A 12 -9.87 15.41 1.33
CA PRO A 12 -9.23 14.20 1.84
C PRO A 12 -8.37 14.57 3.05
N THR A 13 -8.49 13.80 4.13
CA THR A 13 -7.51 13.89 5.23
C THR A 13 -6.21 13.29 4.73
N LEU A 14 -5.25 14.14 4.36
CA LEU A 14 -3.94 13.70 3.95
C LEU A 14 -3.16 13.28 5.20
N ILE A 15 -2.91 11.99 5.35
CA ILE A 15 -2.00 11.45 6.35
C ILE A 15 -0.72 11.08 5.63
N GLN A 16 0.33 11.88 5.79
CA GLN A 16 1.65 11.54 5.29
C GLN A 16 2.35 10.65 6.33
N ALA A 17 2.51 9.36 6.02
CA ALA A 17 3.42 8.50 6.75
C ALA A 17 4.82 8.63 6.15
N GLN A 18 5.80 9.11 6.93
CA GLN A 18 7.19 9.18 6.49
C GLN A 18 7.90 7.81 6.68
N PRO A 19 8.85 7.44 5.78
CA PRO A 19 9.63 6.21 5.91
C PRO A 19 10.40 6.14 7.24
N ALA A 20 10.70 4.93 7.71
CA ALA A 20 11.54 4.73 8.88
C ALA A 20 12.98 5.08 8.54
N ASP A 21 13.58 6.01 9.27
CA ASP A 21 15.02 5.97 9.47
C ASP A 21 15.27 5.00 10.63
N GLU A 22 16.21 4.06 10.47
CA GLU A 22 16.42 2.94 11.42
C GLU A 22 16.90 3.40 12.82
N GLY A 23 17.13 4.70 13.02
CA GLY A 23 17.65 5.28 14.26
C GLY A 23 16.68 6.04 15.16
N GLN A 24 15.39 6.20 14.82
CA GLN A 24 14.45 6.97 15.67
C GLN A 24 13.13 6.23 15.93
N THR A 25 13.03 5.67 17.14
CA THR A 25 11.85 4.95 17.65
C THR A 25 10.78 5.84 18.26
N GLN A 26 10.86 7.17 18.10
CA GLN A 26 9.90 8.10 18.72
C GLN A 26 9.25 9.01 17.68
N GLY A 27 7.92 8.86 17.53
CA GLY A 27 7.07 9.70 16.69
C GLY A 27 6.27 8.91 15.65
N ARG A 28 5.47 7.92 16.08
CA ARG A 28 4.81 7.01 15.13
C ARG A 28 3.37 6.61 15.37
N ASP A 29 2.75 7.12 16.42
CA ASP A 29 1.34 6.86 16.64
C ASP A 29 0.56 8.12 16.29
N LEU A 30 -0.39 7.97 15.37
CA LEU A 30 -1.45 8.96 15.19
C LEU A 30 -2.04 9.24 16.56
N ASP A 31 -2.32 10.52 16.85
CA ASP A 31 -3.03 10.88 18.07
C ASP A 31 -4.25 9.95 18.26
N PRO A 32 -4.46 9.34 19.44
CA PRO A 32 -5.51 8.34 19.63
C PRO A 32 -6.91 8.87 19.29
N THR A 33 -7.16 10.17 19.50
CA THR A 33 -8.42 10.82 19.13
C THR A 33 -8.56 10.87 17.62
N LYS A 34 -7.49 11.28 16.91
CA LYS A 34 -7.46 11.28 15.44
C LYS A 34 -7.61 9.87 14.86
N TYR A 35 -6.96 8.88 15.44
CA TYR A 35 -7.10 7.49 15.01
C TYR A 35 -8.57 7.01 15.12
N LYS A 36 -9.23 7.27 16.25
CA LYS A 36 -10.66 6.95 16.43
C LYS A 36 -11.56 7.71 15.46
N GLU A 37 -11.29 8.99 15.23
CA GLU A 37 -12.02 9.80 14.25
C GLU A 37 -11.92 9.18 12.85
N LEU A 38 -10.73 8.74 12.45
CA LEU A 38 -10.50 8.11 11.16
C LEU A 38 -11.22 6.76 11.05
N LEU A 39 -11.22 5.93 12.10
CA LEU A 39 -11.96 4.67 12.10
C LEU A 39 -13.47 4.88 11.86
N ILE A 40 -14.02 6.01 12.32
CA ILE A 40 -15.44 6.33 12.16
C ILE A 40 -15.73 6.95 10.79
N ASN A 41 -14.85 7.86 10.34
CA ASN A 41 -15.15 8.76 9.23
C ASN A 41 -14.53 8.35 7.91
N ALA A 42 -13.41 7.62 7.89
CA ALA A 42 -12.72 7.27 6.65
C ALA A 42 -13.64 6.46 5.73
N ASP A 43 -13.76 6.92 4.49
CA ASP A 43 -14.55 6.20 3.48
C ASP A 43 -13.65 5.40 2.53
N ARG A 44 -12.45 5.89 2.22
CA ARG A 44 -11.50 5.29 1.27
C ARG A 44 -10.07 5.56 1.73
N ILE A 45 -9.15 4.66 1.42
CA ILE A 45 -7.71 4.87 1.63
C ILE A 45 -6.99 4.79 0.29
N ILE A 46 -6.14 5.76 0.00
CA ILE A 46 -5.26 5.73 -1.18
C ILE A 46 -3.83 5.55 -0.68
N HIS A 47 -3.27 4.35 -0.87
CA HIS A 47 -1.92 4.03 -0.41
C HIS A 47 -0.91 4.22 -1.54
N ASN A 48 -0.28 5.40 -1.56
CA ASN A 48 0.80 5.77 -2.49
C ASN A 48 2.15 6.01 -1.77
N ALA A 49 2.19 5.95 -0.44
CA ALA A 49 3.38 6.26 0.37
C ALA A 49 4.41 5.10 0.33
N TRP A 50 5.09 4.98 -0.81
CA TRP A 50 6.10 3.95 -1.07
C TRP A 50 7.30 4.56 -1.79
N PRO A 51 8.53 4.41 -1.27
CA PRO A 51 9.71 4.95 -1.92
C PRO A 51 9.94 4.25 -3.26
N VAL A 52 10.29 5.01 -4.28
CA VAL A 52 10.69 4.45 -5.58
C VAL A 52 12.22 4.38 -5.57
N ASN A 53 12.78 3.22 -5.23
CA ASN A 53 14.22 3.01 -5.17
C ASN A 53 14.61 1.63 -5.71
N PHE A 54 15.24 1.60 -6.87
CA PHE A 54 15.59 0.37 -7.58
C PHE A 54 16.92 -0.27 -7.12
N ILE A 55 17.66 0.39 -6.22
CA ILE A 55 19.01 -0.01 -5.80
C ILE A 55 18.96 -0.82 -4.50
N ILE A 56 18.10 -0.41 -3.55
CA ILE A 56 18.04 -1.03 -2.23
C ILE A 56 17.38 -2.41 -2.28
N SER A 57 17.75 -3.28 -1.34
CA SER A 57 17.17 -4.61 -1.22
C SER A 57 15.70 -4.57 -0.78
N VAL A 58 14.97 -5.65 -1.04
CA VAL A 58 13.57 -5.80 -0.59
C VAL A 58 13.43 -5.65 0.93
N SER A 59 14.45 -6.04 1.71
CA SER A 59 14.44 -5.94 3.16
C SER A 59 14.31 -4.49 3.65
N SER A 60 14.91 -3.53 2.93
CA SER A 60 14.79 -2.09 3.24
C SER A 60 13.35 -1.57 3.08
N PHE A 61 12.49 -2.27 2.34
CA PHE A 61 11.07 -1.93 2.20
C PHE A 61 10.16 -2.50 3.29
N LYS A 62 10.70 -3.25 4.26
CA LYS A 62 9.93 -3.85 5.35
C LYS A 62 8.98 -2.86 6.07
N PRO A 63 9.37 -1.59 6.35
CA PRO A 63 8.45 -0.62 6.94
C PRO A 63 7.22 -0.32 6.07
N HIS A 64 7.37 -0.30 4.74
CA HIS A 64 6.28 -0.02 3.79
C HIS A 64 5.36 -1.22 3.61
N ILE A 65 5.95 -2.43 3.54
CA ILE A 65 5.19 -3.69 3.51
C ILE A 65 4.36 -3.83 4.80
N ARG A 66 4.96 -3.53 5.95
CA ARG A 66 4.23 -3.49 7.24
C ARG A 66 3.15 -2.40 7.25
N GLY A 67 3.41 -1.26 6.61
CA GLY A 67 2.42 -0.20 6.42
C GLY A 67 1.16 -0.70 5.71
N ALA A 68 1.30 -1.49 4.65
CA ALA A 68 0.15 -2.10 3.97
C ALA A 68 -0.67 -3.02 4.89
N HIS A 69 0.00 -3.86 5.69
CA HIS A 69 -0.67 -4.70 6.70
C HIS A 69 -1.39 -3.85 7.75
N HIS A 70 -0.77 -2.80 8.27
CA HIS A 70 -1.42 -1.91 9.24
C HIS A 70 -2.65 -1.20 8.67
N LEU A 71 -2.68 -0.92 7.37
CA LEU A 71 -3.88 -0.38 6.71
C LEU A 71 -4.99 -1.42 6.63
N VAL A 72 -4.66 -2.70 6.39
CA VAL A 72 -5.62 -3.80 6.50
C VAL A 72 -6.18 -3.89 7.92
N ASP A 73 -5.31 -3.85 8.93
CA ASP A 73 -5.70 -3.86 10.35
C ASP A 73 -6.55 -2.64 10.75
N PHE A 74 -6.32 -1.49 10.11
CA PHE A 74 -7.14 -0.30 10.31
C PHE A 74 -8.52 -0.49 9.68
N CYS A 75 -8.58 -0.94 8.42
CA CYS A 75 -9.84 -1.15 7.71
C CYS A 75 -10.71 -2.22 8.38
N SER A 76 -10.12 -3.26 8.98
CA SER A 76 -10.88 -4.29 9.71
C SER A 76 -11.52 -3.78 11.01
N LYS A 77 -11.01 -2.66 11.56
CA LYS A 77 -11.54 -1.99 12.76
C LYS A 77 -12.43 -0.80 12.43
N ALA A 78 -12.50 -0.39 11.17
CA ALA A 78 -13.27 0.77 10.76
C ALA A 78 -14.78 0.51 10.90
N SER A 79 -15.55 1.54 11.19
CA SER A 79 -17.01 1.45 11.31
C SER A 79 -17.70 1.16 9.96
N LYS A 80 -16.98 1.35 8.86
CA LYS A 80 -17.42 1.18 7.49
C LYS A 80 -16.53 0.18 6.77
N ARG A 81 -17.02 -0.41 5.68
CA ARG A 81 -16.17 -1.12 4.72
C ARG A 81 -15.34 -0.09 3.93
N VAL A 82 -14.08 0.08 4.32
CA VAL A 82 -13.15 1.04 3.73
C VAL A 82 -12.26 0.34 2.70
N PRO A 83 -12.47 0.51 1.38
CA PRO A 83 -11.58 -0.07 0.38
C PRO A 83 -10.23 0.67 0.37
N ILE A 84 -9.18 -0.10 0.11
CA ILE A 84 -7.81 0.38 -0.07
C ILE A 84 -7.51 0.41 -1.57
N ILE A 85 -7.09 1.58 -2.05
CA ILE A 85 -6.60 1.78 -3.42
C ILE A 85 -5.08 1.82 -3.33
N PHE A 86 -4.44 0.74 -3.74
CA PHE A 86 -2.98 0.63 -3.73
C PHE A 86 -2.38 0.99 -5.06
N ILE A 87 -1.38 1.87 -5.04
CA ILE A 87 -0.64 2.25 -6.25
C ILE A 87 0.49 1.26 -6.44
N SER A 88 0.24 0.19 -7.19
CA SER A 88 1.26 -0.81 -7.53
C SER A 88 2.18 -0.33 -8.67
N SER A 89 2.98 -1.24 -9.24
CA SER A 89 3.95 -0.93 -10.30
C SER A 89 4.06 -2.06 -11.32
N ALA A 90 4.29 -1.73 -12.58
CA ALA A 90 4.62 -2.71 -13.62
C ALA A 90 5.91 -3.51 -13.32
N SER A 91 6.79 -2.99 -12.44
CA SER A 91 7.99 -3.72 -11.99
C SER A 91 7.70 -5.02 -11.25
N THR A 92 6.47 -5.20 -10.75
CA THR A 92 5.99 -6.46 -10.14
C THR A 92 5.97 -7.64 -11.12
N ALA A 93 5.99 -7.35 -12.42
CA ALA A 93 5.95 -8.34 -13.48
C ALA A 93 7.09 -8.16 -14.50
N SER A 94 8.24 -7.67 -14.02
CA SER A 94 9.41 -7.37 -14.85
C SER A 94 10.05 -8.60 -15.50
N SER A 95 9.84 -9.81 -14.96
CA SER A 95 10.28 -11.08 -15.55
C SER A 95 9.21 -11.76 -16.41
N TRP A 96 8.09 -11.09 -16.72
CA TRP A 96 7.06 -11.68 -17.57
C TRP A 96 7.61 -11.97 -18.96
N SER A 97 7.73 -13.25 -19.27
CA SER A 97 8.34 -13.77 -20.49
C SER A 97 7.35 -14.44 -21.44
N SER A 98 6.06 -14.47 -21.08
CA SER A 98 5.01 -14.99 -21.95
C SER A 98 4.74 -14.04 -23.12
N ASN A 99 4.42 -14.61 -24.28
CA ASN A 99 3.93 -13.87 -25.43
C ASN A 99 2.47 -13.39 -25.25
N GLU A 100 1.81 -13.82 -24.18
CA GLU A 100 0.47 -13.37 -23.82
C GLU A 100 0.49 -11.98 -23.18
N LEU A 101 -0.62 -11.25 -23.35
CA LEU A 101 -0.84 -9.99 -22.65
C LEU A 101 -0.80 -10.21 -21.13
N MET A 102 -0.17 -9.27 -20.43
CA MET A 102 -0.14 -9.27 -18.97
C MET A 102 -1.57 -9.28 -18.41
N PRO A 103 -1.94 -10.27 -17.58
CA PRO A 103 -3.29 -10.31 -17.04
C PRO A 103 -3.46 -9.26 -15.94
N GLU A 104 -4.61 -8.58 -15.93
CA GLU A 104 -5.00 -7.66 -14.85
C GLU A 104 -5.65 -8.43 -13.68
N ARG A 105 -4.93 -9.42 -13.16
CA ARG A 105 -5.34 -10.23 -11.99
C ARG A 105 -4.16 -10.41 -11.05
N GLN A 106 -4.42 -10.97 -9.87
CA GLN A 106 -3.38 -11.29 -8.90
C GLN A 106 -2.23 -12.08 -9.53
N LEU A 107 -1.00 -11.64 -9.24
CA LEU A 107 0.23 -12.31 -9.63
C LEU A 107 0.79 -13.06 -8.42
N SER A 108 0.66 -14.38 -8.41
CA SER A 108 1.10 -15.21 -7.27
C SER A 108 2.58 -15.60 -7.33
N ASP A 109 3.21 -15.49 -8.50
CA ASP A 109 4.62 -15.85 -8.68
C ASP A 109 5.54 -14.67 -8.29
N LEU A 110 6.24 -14.83 -7.17
CA LEU A 110 7.22 -13.85 -6.67
C LEU A 110 8.43 -13.68 -7.59
N GLY A 111 8.74 -14.66 -8.45
CA GLY A 111 9.82 -14.60 -9.43
C GLY A 111 9.56 -13.62 -10.58
N LEU A 112 8.31 -13.21 -10.77
CA LEU A 112 7.93 -12.20 -11.77
C LEU A 112 8.48 -10.81 -11.44
N ALA A 113 8.74 -10.54 -10.16
CA ALA A 113 9.30 -9.27 -9.74
C ALA A 113 10.82 -9.34 -9.60
N GLN A 114 11.53 -8.57 -10.44
CA GLN A 114 12.93 -8.26 -10.24
C GLN A 114 13.10 -7.10 -9.25
N MET A 115 14.34 -6.94 -8.75
CA MET A 115 14.82 -5.86 -7.88
C MET A 115 14.01 -5.66 -6.57
N GLY A 116 14.64 -5.02 -5.57
CA GLY A 116 14.00 -4.84 -4.25
C GLY A 116 12.66 -4.08 -4.33
N TYR A 117 12.57 -3.08 -5.21
CA TYR A 117 11.35 -2.29 -5.40
C TYR A 117 10.19 -3.12 -5.96
N GLY A 118 10.39 -3.84 -7.07
CA GLY A 118 9.35 -4.65 -7.69
C GLY A 118 8.86 -5.74 -6.75
N GLN A 119 9.79 -6.42 -6.08
CA GLN A 119 9.49 -7.44 -5.07
C GLN A 119 8.68 -6.86 -3.91
N SER A 120 9.03 -5.66 -3.43
CA SER A 120 8.31 -5.00 -2.35
C SER A 120 6.87 -4.64 -2.75
N LYS A 121 6.68 -4.12 -3.96
CA LYS A 121 5.36 -3.77 -4.50
C LYS A 121 4.48 -5.00 -4.69
N LEU A 122 5.06 -6.11 -5.16
CA LEU A 122 4.35 -7.37 -5.32
C LEU A 122 3.92 -7.94 -3.97
N ALA A 123 4.80 -7.92 -2.97
CA ALA A 123 4.46 -8.31 -1.60
C ALA A 123 3.31 -7.45 -1.04
N GLY A 124 3.34 -6.14 -1.27
CA GLY A 124 2.25 -5.22 -0.89
C GLY A 124 0.92 -5.57 -1.57
N SER A 125 0.93 -5.84 -2.89
CA SER A 125 -0.26 -6.30 -3.62
C SER A 125 -0.82 -7.58 -3.02
N LEU A 126 0.02 -8.61 -2.78
CA LEU A 126 -0.43 -9.90 -2.26
C LEU A 126 -1.07 -9.82 -0.87
N ILE A 127 -0.56 -8.95 0.01
CA ILE A 127 -1.18 -8.71 1.32
C ILE A 127 -2.61 -8.17 1.15
N LEU A 128 -2.80 -7.25 0.20
CA LEU A 128 -4.10 -6.63 -0.05
C LEU A 128 -5.05 -7.57 -0.79
N ASP A 129 -4.54 -8.38 -1.70
CA ASP A 129 -5.33 -9.42 -2.39
C ASP A 129 -5.85 -10.43 -1.36
N ALA A 130 -4.98 -10.93 -0.46
CA ALA A 130 -5.39 -11.83 0.61
C ALA A 130 -6.43 -11.21 1.56
N ALA A 131 -6.32 -9.91 1.86
CA ALA A 131 -7.29 -9.20 2.69
C ALA A 131 -8.64 -8.98 1.99
N ALA A 132 -8.67 -8.97 0.65
CA ALA A 132 -9.90 -8.81 -0.12
C ALA A 132 -10.75 -10.09 -0.21
N GLU A 133 -10.14 -11.25 0.07
CA GLU A 133 -10.81 -12.55 0.11
C GLU A 133 -11.46 -12.88 1.48
N MET A 134 -11.19 -12.07 2.51
CA MET A 134 -11.76 -12.20 3.86
C MET A 134 -13.13 -11.51 3.97
#